data_AF-A0A6B9ZK01-F1
#
_entry.id   AF-A0A6B9ZK01-F1
#
_cell.length_a   1.000
_cell.length_b   1.000
_cell.length_c   1.000
_cell.angle_alpha   90.00
_cell.angle_beta   90.00
_cell.angle_gamma   90.00
#
_symmetry.space_group_name_H-M   'P 1'
#
loop_
_entity.id
_entity.type
_entity.pdbx_description
1 polymer ?
#
loop_
_entity_poly.entity_id
_entity_poly.type
_entity_poly.pdbx_seq_one_letter_code
_entity_poly.pdbx_strand_id
1 'polypeptide(L)'
;MSTKTRLTCPLLFVIVMLFFCSCSSGVKYRRGSLSEILEQAKEENKKVFVLVADSTCPRCKAFAEYLDTLPGVADAINKDFIPYKVYLSDPEQNVLAQILKVNALPFPYFLDSDGKILAFGFPNSKYFNVGDMDSIYIDPYKFQESFQLGISIEKYKEMVYYALQAYLEAEKIPQQKGTLQHAMELTRKSLEKGEYLYNFYQMYSFSRRMGLNEQATAYQVKIAHNYTGRDRFLYGPLMRKIGLPDDAYATSPKVNSDELFFENEELTADSVSAGKDLYFTFRFKNVSTHPVIIQRAEHHCDCIQLTWPEMPIAPSDTGSITGVFHTSEAGSYDKDIFVHMNTNASYKTIHLKGVVL
;
A
#
# COMPACT_ATOMS: atom_id res chain seq x y z
N MET A 1 -21.83 -54.86 67.88
CA MET A 1 -20.96 -55.87 67.24
C MET A 1 -20.72 -55.42 65.80
N SER A 2 -19.68 -54.62 65.58
CA SER A 2 -18.37 -55.01 65.03
C SER A 2 -18.42 -55.25 63.52
N THR A 3 -18.02 -54.24 62.74
CA THR A 3 -17.64 -54.37 61.34
C THR A 3 -16.35 -53.59 61.07
N LYS A 4 -15.25 -54.36 61.05
CA LYS A 4 -14.10 -54.32 60.15
C LYS A 4 -13.37 -52.98 59.92
N THR A 5 -12.23 -52.89 60.58
CA THR A 5 -11.01 -52.19 60.14
C THR A 5 -10.42 -52.88 58.90
N ARG A 6 -10.15 -52.14 57.82
CA ARG A 6 -8.98 -52.35 56.95
C ARG A 6 -8.49 -51.01 56.41
N LEU A 7 -7.28 -50.69 56.84
CA LEU A 7 -6.41 -49.61 56.40
C LEU A 7 -5.87 -49.97 55.01
N THR A 8 -6.08 -49.13 54.00
CA THR A 8 -5.30 -49.16 52.75
C THR A 8 -5.01 -47.73 52.30
N CYS A 9 -3.73 -47.38 52.38
CA CYS A 9 -3.11 -46.19 51.81
C CYS A 9 -3.15 -46.26 50.27
N PRO A 10 -3.74 -45.30 49.55
CA PRO A 10 -3.45 -45.15 48.13
C PRO A 10 -2.20 -44.28 48.02
N LEU A 11 -1.13 -44.97 47.61
CA LEU A 11 0.11 -44.45 47.04
C LEU A 11 -0.18 -43.21 46.16
N LEU A 12 0.23 -42.04 46.63
CA LEU A 12 0.20 -40.79 45.89
C LEU A 12 1.16 -40.90 44.71
N PHE A 13 0.66 -41.28 43.54
CA PHE A 13 1.41 -41.27 42.29
C PHE A 13 1.59 -39.82 41.85
N VAL A 14 2.61 -39.16 42.38
CA VAL A 14 3.06 -37.85 41.88
C VAL A 14 3.66 -38.10 40.50
N ILE A 15 2.83 -37.94 39.45
CA ILE A 15 3.29 -37.81 38.08
C ILE A 15 4.07 -36.50 38.02
N VAL A 16 5.38 -36.57 38.20
CA VAL A 16 6.31 -35.50 37.84
C VAL A 16 6.26 -35.42 36.32
N MET A 17 5.35 -34.59 35.82
CA MET A 17 5.33 -34.17 34.42
C MET A 17 6.63 -33.40 34.20
N LEU A 18 7.65 -34.09 33.70
CA LEU A 18 8.85 -33.47 33.14
C LEU A 18 8.36 -32.58 32.00
N PHE A 19 8.09 -31.31 32.33
CA PHE A 19 8.00 -30.22 31.39
C PHE A 19 9.36 -30.13 30.71
N PHE A 20 9.55 -30.92 29.65
CA PHE A 20 10.52 -30.61 28.63
C PHE A 20 10.05 -29.28 28.05
N CYS A 21 10.57 -28.19 28.62
CA CYS A 21 10.54 -26.88 28.01
C CYS A 21 11.40 -27.03 26.75
N SER A 22 10.75 -27.45 25.66
CA SER A 22 11.28 -27.25 24.31
C SER A 22 11.35 -25.75 24.13
N CYS A 23 12.46 -25.16 24.56
CA CYS A 23 12.77 -23.76 24.31
C CYS A 23 13.08 -23.68 22.82
N SER A 24 12.03 -23.64 21.99
CA SER A 24 12.20 -23.30 20.59
C SER A 24 12.78 -21.89 20.57
N SER A 25 14.03 -21.78 20.13
CA SER A 25 14.66 -20.48 19.87
C SER A 25 13.83 -19.76 18.80
N GLY A 26 13.52 -18.49 19.03
CA GLY A 26 12.88 -17.62 18.04
C GLY A 26 11.42 -17.27 18.28
N VAL A 27 10.85 -16.52 17.33
CA VAL A 27 9.46 -16.02 17.40
C VAL A 27 8.46 -17.18 17.22
N LYS A 28 7.56 -17.33 18.19
CA LYS A 28 6.55 -18.41 18.26
C LYS A 28 5.24 -18.00 17.59
N TYR A 29 5.24 -18.01 16.26
CA TYR A 29 4.07 -17.65 15.46
C TYR A 29 2.84 -18.53 15.76
N ARG A 30 1.70 -17.90 16.00
CA ARG A 30 0.38 -18.52 16.10
C ARG A 30 -0.25 -18.68 14.72
N ARG A 31 -1.15 -19.66 14.63
CA ARG A 31 -1.97 -19.94 13.45
C ARG A 31 -3.43 -19.64 13.77
N GLY A 32 -4.20 -19.28 12.76
CA GLY A 32 -5.61 -18.96 12.88
C GLY A 32 -6.01 -17.85 11.91
N SER A 33 -7.32 -17.64 11.84
CA SER A 33 -7.93 -16.47 11.23
C SER A 33 -7.57 -15.18 12.00
N LEU A 34 -7.76 -14.04 11.34
CA LEU A 34 -7.58 -12.72 11.98
C LEU A 34 -8.42 -12.59 13.26
N SER A 35 -9.68 -13.04 13.21
CA SER A 35 -10.62 -12.98 14.33
C SER A 35 -10.14 -13.79 15.53
N GLU A 36 -9.66 -15.02 15.31
CA GLU A 36 -9.11 -15.88 16.39
C GLU A 36 -7.83 -15.30 16.99
N ILE A 37 -6.98 -14.67 16.17
CA ILE A 37 -5.74 -14.05 16.65
C ILE A 37 -6.04 -12.83 17.54
N LEU A 38 -7.01 -12.01 17.16
CA LEU A 38 -7.43 -10.86 17.97
C LEU A 38 -8.14 -11.30 19.26
N GLU A 39 -8.93 -12.38 19.21
CA GLU A 39 -9.53 -12.98 20.40
C GLU A 39 -8.47 -13.50 21.39
N GLN A 40 -7.49 -14.26 20.91
CA GLN A 40 -6.33 -14.69 21.72
C GLN A 40 -5.57 -13.49 22.32
N ALA A 41 -5.41 -12.41 21.56
CA ALA A 41 -4.75 -11.20 22.04
C ALA A 41 -5.52 -10.57 23.22
N LYS A 42 -6.85 -10.56 23.16
CA LYS A 42 -7.72 -10.10 24.27
C LYS A 42 -7.62 -11.03 25.48
N GLU A 43 -7.71 -12.34 25.27
CA GLU A 43 -7.66 -13.35 26.33
C GLU A 43 -6.31 -13.35 27.07
N GLU A 44 -5.20 -13.26 26.33
CA GLU A 44 -3.85 -13.24 26.90
C GLU A 44 -3.42 -11.83 27.38
N ASN A 45 -4.25 -10.80 27.19
CA ASN A 45 -3.92 -9.39 27.43
C ASN A 45 -2.60 -8.97 26.74
N LYS A 46 -2.49 -9.31 25.46
CA LYS A 46 -1.33 -9.06 24.61
C LYS A 46 -1.69 -8.20 23.40
N LYS A 47 -0.67 -7.58 22.82
CA LYS A 47 -0.75 -6.92 21.50
C LYS A 47 -0.61 -7.96 20.40
N VAL A 48 -0.68 -7.57 19.14
CA VAL A 48 -0.42 -8.47 18.00
C VAL A 48 0.80 -7.99 17.23
N PHE A 49 1.79 -8.86 17.07
CA PHE A 49 2.91 -8.63 16.16
C PHE A 49 2.61 -9.34 14.86
N VAL A 50 2.37 -8.59 13.78
CA VAL A 50 2.07 -9.14 12.46
C VAL A 50 3.31 -9.08 11.62
N LEU A 51 3.73 -10.21 11.05
CA LEU A 51 4.73 -10.25 9.99
C LEU A 51 4.05 -10.64 8.68
N VAL A 52 3.91 -9.68 7.76
CA VAL A 52 3.43 -9.97 6.41
C VAL A 52 4.60 -10.47 5.57
N ALA A 53 4.44 -11.65 4.98
CA ALA A 53 5.48 -12.39 4.31
C ALA A 53 4.91 -13.20 3.13
N ASP A 54 5.79 -13.93 2.45
CA ASP A 54 5.40 -15.00 1.53
C ASP A 54 6.31 -16.21 1.79
N SER A 55 5.76 -17.41 1.59
CA SER A 55 6.48 -18.68 1.77
C SER A 55 7.69 -18.80 0.83
N THR A 56 7.60 -18.21 -0.36
CA THR A 56 8.64 -18.29 -1.39
C THR A 56 9.63 -17.12 -1.36
N CYS A 57 9.47 -16.18 -0.42
CA CYS A 57 10.24 -14.94 -0.34
C CYS A 57 11.55 -15.13 0.47
N PRO A 58 12.75 -15.13 -0.15
CA PRO A 58 14.00 -15.37 0.56
C PRO A 58 14.32 -14.26 1.58
N ARG A 59 14.00 -13.00 1.22
CA ARG A 59 14.14 -11.84 2.13
C ARG A 59 13.24 -11.96 3.36
N CYS A 60 12.06 -12.55 3.21
CA CYS A 60 11.11 -12.77 4.30
C CYS A 60 11.63 -13.83 5.27
N LYS A 61 12.20 -14.91 4.72
CA LYS A 61 12.88 -15.93 5.53
C LYS A 61 14.08 -15.34 6.28
N ALA A 62 14.96 -14.62 5.59
CA ALA A 62 16.13 -13.99 6.19
C ALA A 62 15.76 -12.99 7.30
N PHE A 63 14.69 -12.21 7.12
CA PHE A 63 14.23 -11.29 8.15
C PHE A 63 13.66 -12.02 9.37
N ALA A 64 12.87 -13.08 9.17
CA ALA A 64 12.36 -13.88 10.28
C ALA A 64 13.51 -14.51 11.09
N GLU A 65 14.51 -15.06 10.42
CA GLU A 65 15.72 -15.61 11.06
C GLU A 65 16.53 -14.51 11.76
N TYR A 66 16.64 -13.32 11.17
CA TYR A 66 17.31 -12.17 11.79
C TYR A 66 16.69 -11.78 13.12
N LEU A 67 15.35 -11.78 13.25
CA LEU A 67 14.67 -11.51 14.53
C LEU A 67 15.10 -12.49 15.62
N ASP A 68 15.38 -13.74 15.27
CA ASP A 68 15.81 -14.78 16.21
C ASP A 68 17.28 -14.62 16.60
N THR A 69 18.11 -13.98 15.77
CA THR A 69 19.51 -13.66 16.09
C THR A 69 19.68 -12.45 17.00
N LEU A 70 18.65 -11.59 17.09
CA LEU A 70 18.74 -10.37 17.87
C LEU A 70 18.52 -10.67 19.37
N PRO A 71 19.48 -10.32 20.25
CA PRO A 71 19.36 -10.61 21.68
C PRO A 71 18.08 -10.03 22.29
N GLY A 72 17.24 -10.91 22.85
CA GLY A 72 16.02 -10.55 23.58
C GLY A 72 14.82 -10.12 22.72
N VAL A 73 14.97 -9.98 21.40
CA VAL A 73 13.86 -9.52 20.53
C VAL A 73 12.77 -10.57 20.41
N ALA A 74 13.13 -11.82 20.12
CA ALA A 74 12.16 -12.91 20.05
C ALA A 74 11.44 -13.13 21.39
N ASP A 75 12.15 -13.00 22.52
CA ASP A 75 11.56 -13.11 23.86
C ASP A 75 10.58 -11.97 24.14
N ALA A 76 10.94 -10.73 23.80
CA ALA A 76 10.05 -9.57 23.93
C ALA A 76 8.80 -9.74 23.05
N ILE A 77 8.95 -10.18 21.80
CA ILE A 77 7.83 -10.49 20.91
C ILE A 77 6.92 -11.55 21.54
N ASN A 78 7.47 -12.68 21.97
CA ASN A 78 6.69 -13.78 22.53
C ASN A 78 6.01 -13.45 23.87
N LYS A 79 6.59 -12.51 24.63
CA LYS A 79 6.08 -12.08 25.93
C LYS A 79 4.92 -11.11 25.78
N ASP A 80 5.08 -10.06 24.99
CA ASP A 80 4.14 -8.92 24.97
C ASP A 80 3.15 -8.97 23.79
N PHE A 81 3.37 -9.87 22.82
CA PHE A 81 2.58 -9.98 21.60
C PHE A 81 2.12 -11.41 21.33
N ILE A 82 0.98 -11.52 20.63
CA ILE A 82 0.60 -12.67 19.83
C ILE A 82 1.32 -12.54 18.47
N PRO A 83 2.34 -13.36 18.18
CA PRO A 83 3.04 -13.26 16.90
C PRO A 83 2.21 -13.94 15.81
N TYR A 84 1.84 -13.22 14.77
CA TYR A 84 1.00 -13.68 13.68
C TYR A 84 1.71 -13.47 12.34
N LYS A 85 1.86 -14.53 11.55
CA LYS A 85 2.51 -14.47 10.24
C LYS A 85 1.45 -14.58 9.17
N VAL A 86 1.35 -13.58 8.31
CA VAL A 86 0.38 -13.52 7.20
C VAL A 86 1.12 -13.78 5.91
N TYR A 87 0.70 -14.81 5.19
CA TYR A 87 1.22 -15.11 3.86
C TYR A 87 0.37 -14.45 2.79
N LEU A 88 0.98 -13.63 1.94
CA LEU A 88 0.26 -12.92 0.90
C LEU A 88 -0.35 -13.87 -0.16
N SER A 89 0.40 -14.92 -0.53
CA SER A 89 -0.05 -15.96 -1.44
C SER A 89 -1.14 -16.85 -0.88
N ASP A 90 -1.40 -16.82 0.43
CA ASP A 90 -2.38 -17.68 1.09
C ASP A 90 -3.76 -16.99 1.09
N PRO A 91 -4.72 -17.46 0.27
CA PRO A 91 -6.03 -16.83 0.16
C PRO A 91 -6.87 -16.93 1.45
N GLU A 92 -6.53 -17.82 2.38
CA GLU A 92 -7.22 -17.96 3.67
C GLU A 92 -6.67 -16.98 4.72
N GLN A 93 -5.47 -16.43 4.51
CA GLN A 93 -4.77 -15.59 5.50
C GLN A 93 -4.48 -14.17 5.01
N ASN A 94 -4.48 -13.93 3.69
CA ASN A 94 -4.03 -12.66 3.12
C ASN A 94 -5.01 -11.49 3.30
N VAL A 95 -6.19 -11.70 3.88
CA VAL A 95 -7.17 -10.64 4.11
C VAL A 95 -6.63 -9.50 4.97
N LEU A 96 -5.82 -9.80 5.98
CA LEU A 96 -5.18 -8.76 6.78
C LEU A 96 -4.19 -7.94 5.95
N ALA A 97 -3.43 -8.57 5.05
CA ALA A 97 -2.51 -7.86 4.16
C ALA A 97 -3.27 -6.93 3.19
N GLN A 98 -4.46 -7.35 2.74
CA GLN A 98 -5.37 -6.56 1.91
C GLN A 98 -5.93 -5.35 2.68
N ILE A 99 -6.41 -5.57 3.91
CA ILE A 99 -6.87 -4.51 4.82
C ILE A 99 -5.75 -3.49 5.09
N LEU A 100 -4.52 -3.96 5.29
CA LEU A 100 -3.35 -3.11 5.55
C LEU A 100 -2.80 -2.40 4.30
N LYS A 101 -3.25 -2.74 3.08
CA LYS A 101 -2.66 -2.28 1.81
C LYS A 101 -1.12 -2.47 1.79
N VAL A 102 -0.65 -3.68 2.11
CA VAL A 102 0.79 -3.96 2.14
C VAL A 102 1.40 -3.83 0.74
N ASN A 103 2.51 -3.11 0.64
CA ASN A 103 3.18 -2.78 -0.62
C ASN A 103 4.63 -3.30 -0.72
N ALA A 104 5.14 -3.92 0.34
CA ALA A 104 6.47 -4.48 0.40
C ALA A 104 6.49 -5.73 1.30
N LEU A 105 7.45 -6.62 1.07
CA LEU A 105 7.65 -7.82 1.87
C LEU A 105 9.14 -8.02 2.18
N PRO A 106 9.51 -8.51 3.37
CA PRO A 106 8.65 -8.66 4.54
C PRO A 106 8.23 -7.30 5.10
N PHE A 107 7.11 -7.24 5.82
CA PHE A 107 6.70 -5.98 6.44
C PHE A 107 6.03 -6.21 7.81
N PRO A 108 6.62 -5.70 8.90
CA PRO A 108 6.07 -5.88 10.24
C PRO A 108 5.05 -4.78 10.59
N TYR A 109 4.01 -5.18 11.31
CA TYR A 109 3.01 -4.31 11.94
C TYR A 109 2.83 -4.70 13.40
N PHE A 110 2.46 -3.73 14.23
CA PHE A 110 2.16 -3.89 15.64
C PHE A 110 0.77 -3.35 15.88
N LEU A 111 -0.15 -4.22 16.29
CA LEU A 111 -1.54 -3.88 16.54
C LEU A 111 -1.85 -4.02 18.04
N ASP A 112 -2.83 -3.27 18.54
CA ASP A 112 -3.48 -3.66 19.79
C ASP A 112 -4.45 -4.83 19.58
N SER A 113 -5.08 -5.30 20.66
CA SER A 113 -6.02 -6.41 20.65
C SER A 113 -7.33 -6.11 19.91
N ASP A 114 -7.61 -4.84 19.58
CA ASP A 114 -8.74 -4.42 18.75
C ASP A 114 -8.35 -4.20 17.28
N GLY A 115 -7.09 -4.47 16.91
CA GLY A 115 -6.60 -4.36 15.55
C GLY A 115 -6.21 -2.93 15.14
N LYS A 116 -6.12 -1.98 16.07
CA LYS A 116 -5.59 -0.64 15.78
C LYS A 116 -4.09 -0.73 15.59
N ILE A 117 -3.57 -0.13 14.52
CA ILE A 117 -2.12 -0.04 14.28
C ILE A 117 -1.48 0.88 15.32
N LEU A 118 -0.61 0.32 16.15
CA LEU A 118 0.25 1.06 17.07
C LEU A 118 1.48 1.59 16.32
N ALA A 119 2.19 0.69 15.64
CA ALA A 119 3.41 0.98 14.89
C ALA A 119 3.53 0.06 13.66
N PHE A 120 4.30 0.47 12.66
CA PHE A 120 4.58 -0.34 11.48
C PHE A 120 5.84 0.16 10.76
N GLY A 121 6.49 -0.75 10.03
CA GLY A 121 7.75 -0.46 9.36
C GLY A 121 8.97 -0.90 10.17
N PHE A 122 10.11 -0.28 9.90
CA PHE A 122 11.40 -0.72 10.44
C PHE A 122 11.96 0.34 11.39
N PRO A 123 12.73 -0.05 12.41
CA PRO A 123 13.36 0.90 13.32
C PRO A 123 14.30 1.83 12.56
N ASN A 124 14.36 3.09 12.96
CA ASN A 124 15.39 4.03 12.49
C ASN A 124 16.71 3.91 13.28
N SER A 125 16.88 2.80 14.00
CA SER A 125 18.06 2.51 14.81
C SER A 125 18.76 1.25 14.32
N LYS A 126 20.02 1.06 14.74
CA LYS A 126 20.81 -0.15 14.44
C LYS A 126 20.17 -1.43 15.00
N TYR A 127 19.22 -1.32 15.93
CA TYR A 127 18.60 -2.43 16.63
C TYR A 127 17.07 -2.42 16.51
N PHE A 128 16.48 -3.59 16.23
CA PHE A 128 15.03 -3.80 16.21
C PHE A 128 14.51 -4.02 17.62
N ASN A 129 14.15 -2.92 18.32
CA ASN A 129 13.61 -2.99 19.67
C ASN A 129 12.08 -2.92 19.66
N VAL A 130 11.41 -4.06 19.80
CA VAL A 130 9.94 -4.12 19.84
C VAL A 130 9.30 -3.56 21.11
N GLY A 131 10.09 -3.35 22.17
CA GLY A 131 9.63 -2.71 23.40
C GLY A 131 9.50 -1.19 23.26
N ASP A 132 10.21 -0.59 22.31
CA ASP A 132 10.17 0.84 21.99
C ASP A 132 9.46 1.07 20.66
N MET A 133 8.12 1.06 20.71
CA MET A 133 7.30 1.22 19.51
C MET A 133 7.42 2.60 18.87
N ASP A 134 7.85 3.62 19.60
CA ASP A 134 8.07 4.97 19.05
C ASP A 134 9.27 4.99 18.09
N SER A 135 10.23 4.08 18.30
CA SER A 135 11.36 3.88 17.37
C SER A 135 10.97 3.19 16.06
N ILE A 136 9.79 2.56 16.00
CA ILE A 136 9.29 1.79 14.86
C ILE A 136 8.33 2.66 14.05
N TYR A 137 8.81 3.21 12.94
CA TYR A 137 7.99 4.04 12.08
C TYR A 137 8.37 3.88 10.61
N ILE A 138 7.44 4.29 9.75
CA ILE A 138 7.71 4.54 8.34
C ILE A 138 7.93 6.03 8.13
N ASP A 139 9.01 6.38 7.44
CA ASP A 139 9.25 7.75 7.03
C ASP A 139 8.05 8.29 6.21
N PRO A 140 7.51 9.50 6.49
CA PRO A 140 6.34 10.02 5.80
C PRO A 140 6.50 10.11 4.27
N TYR A 141 7.68 10.44 3.77
CA TYR A 141 7.93 10.49 2.32
C TYR A 141 7.87 9.08 1.72
N LYS A 142 8.55 8.11 2.36
CA LYS A 142 8.47 6.70 1.94
C LYS A 142 7.05 6.15 2.03
N PHE A 143 6.28 6.57 3.03
CA PHE A 143 4.87 6.22 3.16
C PHE A 143 4.06 6.74 1.96
N GLN A 144 4.20 8.01 1.59
CA GLN A 144 3.50 8.57 0.42
C GLN A 144 3.90 7.85 -0.87
N GLU A 145 5.20 7.63 -1.09
CA GLU A 145 5.73 6.98 -2.28
C GLU A 145 5.26 5.52 -2.42
N SER A 146 5.24 4.79 -1.30
CA SER A 146 4.96 3.35 -1.30
C SER A 146 3.46 3.08 -1.28
N PHE A 147 2.69 3.80 -0.46
CA PHE A 147 1.25 3.56 -0.27
C PHE A 147 0.39 4.32 -1.29
N GLN A 148 0.83 5.48 -1.75
CA GLN A 148 0.13 6.31 -2.75
C GLN A 148 -1.33 6.60 -2.40
N LEU A 149 -1.60 6.88 -1.12
CA LEU A 149 -2.95 7.15 -0.62
C LEU A 149 -3.29 8.64 -0.59
N GLY A 150 -2.30 9.54 -0.61
CA GLY A 150 -2.53 10.99 -0.48
C GLY A 150 -3.07 11.42 0.89
N ILE A 151 -2.86 10.61 1.93
CA ILE A 151 -3.35 10.85 3.31
C ILE A 151 -2.20 10.76 4.31
N SER A 152 -2.36 11.31 5.52
CA SER A 152 -1.35 11.16 6.57
C SER A 152 -1.30 9.74 7.13
N ILE A 153 -0.21 9.41 7.83
CA ILE A 153 -0.06 8.10 8.49
C ILE A 153 -1.18 7.88 9.52
N GLU A 154 -1.59 8.91 10.25
CA GLU A 154 -2.68 8.86 11.23
C GLU A 154 -4.01 8.54 10.55
N LYS A 155 -4.31 9.22 9.45
CA LYS A 155 -5.51 8.93 8.64
C LYS A 155 -5.46 7.51 8.07
N TYR A 156 -4.30 7.02 7.66
CA TYR A 156 -4.14 5.62 7.23
C TYR A 156 -4.42 4.64 8.36
N LYS A 157 -3.89 4.86 9.56
CA LYS A 157 -4.17 4.01 10.73
C LYS A 157 -5.68 3.97 11.03
N GLU A 158 -6.38 5.11 10.96
CA GLU A 158 -7.84 5.17 11.11
C GLU A 158 -8.59 4.48 9.97
N MET A 159 -8.18 4.71 8.72
CA MET A 159 -8.75 4.08 7.51
C MET A 159 -8.69 2.57 7.60
N VAL A 160 -7.52 2.01 7.95
CA VAL A 160 -7.31 0.58 8.13
C VAL A 160 -8.14 0.06 9.30
N TYR A 161 -8.13 0.76 10.44
CA TYR A 161 -8.90 0.34 11.61
C TYR A 161 -10.38 0.17 11.28
N TYR A 162 -11.00 1.14 10.61
CA TYR A 162 -12.40 1.03 10.22
C TYR A 162 -12.66 -0.07 9.18
N ALA A 163 -11.75 -0.29 8.23
CA ALA A 163 -11.86 -1.41 7.29
C ALA A 163 -11.74 -2.76 8.00
N LEU A 164 -10.83 -2.89 8.98
CA LEU A 164 -10.68 -4.08 9.80
C LEU A 164 -11.94 -4.35 10.62
N GLN A 165 -12.48 -3.33 11.29
CA GLN A 165 -13.72 -3.47 12.07
C GLN A 165 -14.91 -3.85 11.18
N ALA A 166 -15.02 -3.29 9.98
CA ALA A 166 -16.06 -3.66 9.02
C ALA A 166 -15.95 -5.14 8.59
N TYR A 167 -14.71 -5.64 8.41
CA TYR A 167 -14.46 -7.04 8.12
C TYR A 167 -14.93 -7.94 9.27
N LEU A 168 -14.46 -7.66 10.49
CA LEU A 168 -14.82 -8.44 11.69
C LEU A 168 -16.32 -8.43 11.95
N GLU A 169 -16.97 -7.28 11.78
CA GLU A 169 -18.42 -7.16 11.93
C GLU A 169 -19.15 -8.08 10.94
N ALA A 170 -18.75 -8.04 9.66
CA ALA A 170 -19.38 -8.84 8.61
C ALA A 170 -19.14 -10.35 8.73
N GLU A 171 -18.16 -10.80 9.53
CA GLU A 171 -17.92 -12.21 9.85
C GLU A 171 -18.87 -12.76 10.92
N LYS A 172 -19.35 -11.93 11.86
CA LYS A 172 -20.17 -12.37 13.00
C LYS A 172 -21.43 -13.12 12.55
N ILE A 173 -22.25 -12.49 11.70
CA ILE A 173 -23.47 -13.08 11.15
C ILE A 173 -23.61 -12.66 9.67
N PRO A 174 -23.01 -13.42 8.73
CA PRO A 174 -22.78 -12.94 7.37
C PRO A 174 -24.01 -12.56 6.54
N GLN A 175 -25.20 -13.05 6.87
CA GLN A 175 -26.44 -12.74 6.13
C GLN A 175 -27.39 -11.81 6.88
N GLN A 176 -27.05 -11.41 8.11
CA GLN A 176 -27.95 -10.57 8.89
C GLN A 176 -27.87 -9.12 8.42
N LYS A 177 -29.03 -8.56 8.06
CA LYS A 177 -29.14 -7.19 7.55
C LYS A 177 -28.55 -6.14 8.50
N GLY A 178 -28.79 -6.26 9.81
CA GLY A 178 -28.24 -5.33 10.81
C GLY A 178 -26.71 -5.35 10.87
N THR A 179 -26.11 -6.56 10.85
CA THR A 179 -24.65 -6.75 10.78
C THR A 179 -24.08 -6.11 9.51
N LEU A 180 -24.70 -6.34 8.35
CA LEU A 180 -24.26 -5.76 7.08
C LEU A 180 -24.38 -4.24 7.03
N GLN A 181 -25.45 -3.68 7.60
CA GLN A 181 -25.63 -2.23 7.70
C GLN A 181 -24.53 -1.59 8.55
N HIS A 182 -24.21 -2.20 9.69
CA HIS A 182 -23.13 -1.71 10.55
C HIS A 182 -21.76 -1.85 9.89
N ALA A 183 -21.49 -2.97 9.23
CA ALA A 183 -20.26 -3.17 8.46
C ALA A 183 -20.11 -2.10 7.35
N MET A 184 -21.17 -1.78 6.62
CA MET A 184 -21.15 -0.70 5.61
C MET A 184 -20.92 0.68 6.22
N GLU A 185 -21.46 0.96 7.39
CA GLU A 185 -21.21 2.22 8.10
C GLU A 185 -19.73 2.34 8.54
N LEU A 186 -19.14 1.24 9.02
CA LEU A 186 -17.71 1.17 9.31
C LEU A 186 -16.87 1.36 8.04
N THR A 187 -17.22 0.71 6.93
CA THR A 187 -16.53 0.93 5.66
C THR A 187 -16.67 2.37 5.16
N ARG A 188 -17.82 3.03 5.37
CA ARG A 188 -18.02 4.45 5.05
C ARG A 188 -17.07 5.34 5.85
N LYS A 189 -16.90 5.07 7.15
CA LYS A 189 -15.89 5.77 7.98
C LYS A 189 -14.46 5.52 7.47
N SER A 190 -14.15 4.33 6.97
CA SER A 190 -12.86 4.06 6.31
C SER A 190 -12.69 4.96 5.07
N LEU A 191 -13.69 5.00 4.19
CA LEU A 191 -13.68 5.81 2.96
C LEU A 191 -13.52 7.32 3.23
N GLU A 192 -14.10 7.83 4.33
CA GLU A 192 -13.91 9.23 4.76
C GLU A 192 -12.45 9.57 5.11
N LYS A 193 -11.65 8.57 5.51
CA LYS A 193 -10.23 8.75 5.84
C LYS A 193 -9.35 8.64 4.62
N GLY A 194 -9.68 7.73 3.71
CA GLY A 194 -9.00 7.53 2.44
C GLY A 194 -9.67 6.44 1.60
N GLU A 195 -9.58 6.59 0.29
CA GLU A 195 -10.12 5.62 -0.66
C GLU A 195 -9.02 4.65 -1.11
N TYR A 196 -9.32 3.34 -1.13
CA TYR A 196 -8.43 2.33 -1.69
C TYR A 196 -9.21 1.08 -2.10
N LEU A 197 -8.59 0.17 -2.84
CA LEU A 197 -9.30 -0.95 -3.46
C LEU A 197 -10.11 -1.78 -2.45
N TYR A 198 -9.55 -2.09 -1.29
CA TYR A 198 -10.23 -2.99 -0.34
C TYR A 198 -11.49 -2.39 0.27
N ASN A 199 -11.52 -1.09 0.62
CA ASN A 199 -12.74 -0.48 1.15
C ASN A 199 -13.82 -0.30 0.07
N PHE A 200 -13.45 -0.13 -1.20
CA PHE A 200 -14.40 -0.28 -2.31
C PHE A 200 -14.91 -1.73 -2.44
N TYR A 201 -14.03 -2.73 -2.32
CA TYR A 201 -14.41 -4.13 -2.36
C TYR A 201 -15.38 -4.51 -1.24
N GLN A 202 -15.17 -4.01 -0.02
CA GLN A 202 -16.09 -4.17 1.09
C GLN A 202 -17.48 -3.60 0.75
N MET A 203 -17.53 -2.36 0.26
CA MET A 203 -18.81 -1.77 -0.13
C MET A 203 -19.50 -2.54 -1.25
N TYR A 204 -18.75 -2.99 -2.27
CA TYR A 204 -19.28 -3.90 -3.29
C TYR A 204 -19.87 -5.17 -2.66
N SER A 205 -19.09 -5.86 -1.83
CA SER A 205 -19.45 -7.16 -1.25
C SER A 205 -20.70 -7.06 -0.37
N PHE A 206 -20.74 -6.07 0.51
CA PHE A 206 -21.87 -5.85 1.41
C PHE A 206 -23.11 -5.40 0.64
N SER A 207 -22.96 -4.52 -0.36
CA SER A 207 -24.08 -4.10 -1.22
C SER A 207 -24.69 -5.30 -1.95
N ARG A 208 -23.88 -6.21 -2.51
CA ARG A 208 -24.36 -7.46 -3.13
C ARG A 208 -25.11 -8.35 -2.15
N ARG A 209 -24.56 -8.54 -0.94
CA ARG A 209 -25.19 -9.36 0.13
C ARG A 209 -26.53 -8.76 0.60
N MET A 210 -26.69 -7.45 0.52
CA MET A 210 -27.95 -6.77 0.84
C MET A 210 -28.93 -6.61 -0.34
N GLY A 211 -28.57 -7.06 -1.55
CA GLY A 211 -29.39 -6.89 -2.75
C GLY A 211 -29.37 -5.47 -3.35
N LEU A 212 -28.45 -4.60 -2.93
CA LEU A 212 -28.27 -3.25 -3.45
C LEU A 212 -27.41 -3.27 -4.73
N ASN A 213 -27.96 -3.82 -5.81
CA ASN A 213 -27.20 -4.11 -7.03
C ASN A 213 -26.63 -2.86 -7.72
N GLU A 214 -27.37 -1.75 -7.77
CA GLU A 214 -26.89 -0.50 -8.38
C GLU A 214 -25.68 0.06 -7.62
N GLN A 215 -25.76 0.09 -6.29
CA GLN A 215 -24.65 0.51 -5.44
C GLN A 215 -23.44 -0.43 -5.59
N ALA A 216 -23.67 -1.74 -5.63
CA ALA A 216 -22.61 -2.69 -5.88
C ALA A 216 -21.91 -2.42 -7.23
N THR A 217 -22.68 -2.20 -8.30
CA THR A 217 -22.13 -1.86 -9.62
C THR A 217 -21.31 -0.57 -9.56
N ALA A 218 -21.78 0.46 -8.85
CA ALA A 218 -21.02 1.71 -8.68
C ALA A 218 -19.65 1.47 -8.02
N TYR A 219 -19.58 0.62 -6.99
CA TYR A 219 -18.30 0.27 -6.35
C TYR A 219 -17.43 -0.65 -7.21
N GLN A 220 -18.03 -1.53 -8.02
CA GLN A 220 -17.29 -2.32 -9.02
C GLN A 220 -16.59 -1.41 -10.03
N VAL A 221 -17.29 -0.37 -10.50
CA VAL A 221 -16.73 0.67 -11.39
C VAL A 221 -15.60 1.44 -10.68
N LYS A 222 -15.78 1.84 -9.42
CA LYS A 222 -14.70 2.47 -8.62
C LYS A 222 -13.45 1.59 -8.51
N ILE A 223 -13.61 0.27 -8.32
CA ILE A 223 -12.49 -0.68 -8.26
C ILE A 223 -11.75 -0.74 -9.61
N ALA A 224 -12.49 -0.78 -10.71
CA ALA A 224 -11.90 -0.85 -12.05
C ALA A 224 -11.10 0.41 -12.43
N HIS A 225 -11.50 1.59 -11.93
CA HIS A 225 -10.85 2.87 -12.24
C HIS A 225 -9.73 3.30 -11.28
N ASN A 226 -9.72 2.81 -10.03
CA ASN A 226 -8.76 3.23 -9.00
C ASN A 226 -7.72 2.14 -8.67
N TYR A 227 -7.35 1.35 -9.67
CA TYR A 227 -6.44 0.22 -9.53
C TYR A 227 -5.13 0.47 -10.27
N THR A 228 -4.01 0.28 -9.59
CA THR A 228 -2.67 0.35 -10.18
C THR A 228 -2.09 -1.04 -10.45
N GLY A 229 -1.04 -1.12 -11.27
CA GLY A 229 -0.30 -2.39 -11.45
C GLY A 229 0.24 -2.96 -10.13
N ARG A 230 0.53 -2.12 -9.12
CA ARG A 230 0.94 -2.56 -7.78
C ARG A 230 -0.20 -3.19 -6.99
N ASP A 231 -1.42 -2.69 -7.17
CA ASP A 231 -2.62 -3.25 -6.54
C ASP A 231 -2.93 -4.66 -7.06
N ARG A 232 -2.46 -5.03 -8.26
CA ARG A 232 -2.64 -6.39 -8.84
C ARG A 232 -2.18 -7.47 -7.91
N PHE A 233 -0.98 -7.28 -7.36
CA PHE A 233 -0.32 -8.28 -6.56
C PHE A 233 -1.11 -8.61 -5.29
N LEU A 234 -1.72 -7.58 -4.69
CA LEU A 234 -2.48 -7.70 -3.45
C LEU A 234 -3.95 -8.08 -3.67
N TYR A 235 -4.57 -7.53 -4.72
CA TYR A 235 -6.03 -7.56 -4.89
C TYR A 235 -6.53 -8.31 -6.13
N GLY A 236 -5.65 -8.81 -6.99
CA GLY A 236 -6.04 -9.60 -8.18
C GLY A 236 -7.05 -10.71 -7.89
N PRO A 237 -6.89 -11.52 -6.81
CA PRO A 237 -7.89 -12.50 -6.42
C PRO A 237 -9.29 -11.93 -6.13
N LEU A 238 -9.35 -10.75 -5.49
CA LEU A 238 -10.63 -10.08 -5.20
C LEU A 238 -11.29 -9.55 -6.48
N MET A 239 -10.50 -9.00 -7.40
CA MET A 239 -10.99 -8.48 -8.68
C MET A 239 -11.62 -9.60 -9.53
N ARG A 240 -10.95 -10.75 -9.65
CA ARG A 240 -11.51 -11.91 -10.34
C ARG A 240 -12.81 -12.39 -9.72
N LYS A 241 -12.90 -12.39 -8.38
CA LYS A 241 -14.12 -12.80 -7.66
C LYS A 241 -15.33 -11.92 -7.98
N ILE A 242 -15.11 -10.67 -8.39
CA ILE A 242 -16.19 -9.74 -8.77
C ILE A 242 -16.38 -9.67 -10.29
N GLY A 243 -15.76 -10.56 -11.06
CA GLY A 243 -15.91 -10.61 -12.52
C GLY A 243 -15.19 -9.48 -13.25
N LEU A 244 -14.25 -8.79 -12.60
CA LEU A 244 -13.30 -7.93 -13.31
C LEU A 244 -12.17 -8.83 -13.82
N PRO A 245 -11.92 -8.89 -15.14
CA PRO A 245 -10.84 -9.70 -15.67
C PRO A 245 -9.47 -9.27 -15.14
N ASP A 246 -8.47 -10.16 -15.20
CA ASP A 246 -7.10 -9.81 -14.75
C ASP A 246 -6.56 -8.61 -15.54
N ASP A 247 -6.97 -8.48 -16.80
CA ASP A 247 -6.77 -7.34 -17.70
C ASP A 247 -7.99 -6.40 -17.77
N ALA A 248 -8.92 -6.42 -16.81
CA ALA A 248 -9.77 -5.26 -16.50
C ALA A 248 -8.91 -4.17 -15.83
N TYR A 249 -7.87 -3.79 -16.54
CA TYR A 249 -7.90 -2.45 -17.07
C TYR A 249 -9.36 -2.06 -17.31
N ALA A 250 -9.82 -1.06 -16.56
CA ALA A 250 -10.11 0.13 -17.32
C ALA A 250 -8.96 0.19 -18.35
N THR A 251 -9.28 -0.05 -19.64
CA THR A 251 -9.00 1.09 -20.50
C THR A 251 -9.56 2.22 -19.66
N SER A 252 -8.66 2.88 -18.91
CA SER A 252 -8.77 4.28 -18.75
C SER A 252 -9.33 4.70 -20.11
N PRO A 253 -10.23 5.68 -20.19
CA PRO A 253 -10.12 6.49 -21.37
C PRO A 253 -8.61 6.63 -21.66
N LYS A 254 -8.16 6.69 -22.90
CA LYS A 254 -7.06 7.62 -23.07
C LYS A 254 -7.60 8.96 -22.50
N VAL A 255 -7.62 9.11 -21.18
CA VAL A 255 -7.22 10.30 -20.49
C VAL A 255 -5.82 10.29 -20.99
N ASN A 256 -5.64 11.08 -22.04
CA ASN A 256 -4.33 11.42 -22.51
C ASN A 256 -3.45 11.57 -21.26
N SER A 257 -2.22 11.07 -21.34
CA SER A 257 -1.12 11.33 -20.42
C SER A 257 -0.82 12.82 -20.18
N ASP A 258 -1.78 13.68 -20.49
CA ASP A 258 -1.66 15.08 -20.80
C ASP A 258 -2.60 15.81 -19.85
N GLU A 259 -2.37 15.61 -18.56
CA GLU A 259 -2.90 16.52 -17.55
C GLU A 259 -2.48 17.97 -17.86
N LEU A 260 -1.31 18.13 -18.50
CA LEU A 260 -0.97 19.29 -19.30
C LEU A 260 -1.22 18.99 -20.80
N PHE A 261 -2.23 19.63 -21.37
CA PHE A 261 -2.45 19.66 -22.81
C PHE A 261 -1.50 20.67 -23.45
N PHE A 262 -0.54 20.20 -24.26
CA PHE A 262 0.36 21.08 -25.01
C PHE A 262 -0.32 21.56 -26.30
N GLU A 263 -0.20 22.86 -26.62
CA GLU A 263 -0.73 23.42 -27.86
C GLU A 263 -0.08 22.75 -29.08
N ASN A 264 1.22 22.44 -28.97
CA ASN A 264 1.98 21.65 -29.93
C ASN A 264 2.91 20.72 -29.14
N GLU A 265 2.92 19.43 -29.49
CA GLU A 265 3.86 18.45 -28.94
C GLU A 265 5.11 18.29 -29.81
N GLU A 266 5.05 18.81 -31.04
CA GLU A 266 6.16 18.89 -31.97
C GLU A 266 6.31 20.34 -32.42
N LEU A 267 7.52 20.89 -32.28
CA LEU A 267 7.88 22.21 -32.76
C LEU A 267 8.97 22.08 -33.82
N THR A 268 8.66 22.45 -35.05
CA THR A 268 9.65 22.61 -36.11
C THR A 268 10.13 24.05 -36.10
N ALA A 269 11.38 24.26 -35.68
CA ALA A 269 11.99 25.57 -35.63
C ALA A 269 12.60 25.98 -36.99
N ASP A 270 12.69 27.30 -37.20
CA ASP A 270 13.33 27.86 -38.39
C ASP A 270 14.81 27.45 -38.47
N SER A 271 15.34 27.43 -39.69
CA SER A 271 16.74 27.07 -39.90
C SER A 271 17.68 28.12 -39.31
N VAL A 272 18.69 27.66 -38.58
CA VAL A 272 19.63 28.51 -37.83
C VAL A 272 21.07 28.17 -38.23
N SER A 273 21.95 29.17 -38.34
CA SER A 273 23.36 28.91 -38.66
C SER A 273 24.09 28.22 -37.51
N ALA A 274 25.04 27.35 -37.83
CA ALA A 274 25.89 26.69 -36.81
C ALA A 274 26.54 27.69 -35.84
N GLY A 275 26.56 27.35 -34.55
CA GLY A 275 27.14 28.19 -33.48
C GLY A 275 26.22 29.33 -33.00
N LYS A 276 24.94 29.32 -33.40
CA LYS A 276 23.92 30.26 -32.89
C LYS A 276 22.91 29.56 -31.97
N ASP A 277 22.42 30.32 -31.01
CA ASP A 277 21.39 29.85 -30.09
C ASP A 277 20.02 29.89 -30.75
N LEU A 278 19.28 28.80 -30.61
CA LEU A 278 17.89 28.70 -31.01
C LEU A 278 16.99 28.73 -29.78
N TYR A 279 16.07 29.68 -29.73
CA TYR A 279 15.09 29.80 -28.65
C TYR A 279 13.77 29.15 -29.06
N PHE A 280 13.17 28.39 -28.14
CA PHE A 280 11.89 27.74 -28.38
C PHE A 280 10.95 27.83 -27.17
N THR A 281 9.66 27.62 -27.41
CA THR A 281 8.62 27.66 -26.37
C THR A 281 7.52 26.64 -26.68
N PHE A 282 7.25 25.78 -25.71
CA PHE A 282 6.10 24.88 -25.71
C PHE A 282 5.06 25.41 -24.73
N ARG A 283 3.87 25.76 -25.22
CA ARG A 283 2.74 26.23 -24.39
C ARG A 283 1.84 25.07 -24.02
N PHE A 284 1.28 25.12 -22.82
CA PHE A 284 0.37 24.09 -22.33
C PHE A 284 -0.75 24.65 -21.45
N LYS A 285 -1.79 23.84 -21.24
CA LYS A 285 -2.91 24.10 -20.32
C LYS A 285 -3.10 22.92 -19.38
N ASN A 286 -3.26 23.18 -18.08
CA ASN A 286 -3.71 22.16 -17.15
C ASN A 286 -5.19 21.82 -17.41
N VAL A 287 -5.45 20.62 -17.92
CA VAL A 287 -6.79 20.10 -18.21
C VAL A 287 -7.27 19.10 -17.15
N SER A 288 -6.48 18.87 -16.10
CA SER A 288 -6.86 18.05 -14.96
C SER A 288 -7.76 18.83 -13.98
N THR A 289 -8.30 18.11 -13.00
CA THR A 289 -9.14 18.68 -11.93
C THR A 289 -8.35 19.07 -10.68
N HIS A 290 -7.02 18.93 -10.70
CA HIS A 290 -6.13 19.30 -9.59
C HIS A 290 -4.92 20.13 -10.07
N PRO A 291 -4.17 20.78 -9.16
CA PRO A 291 -2.92 21.44 -9.54
C PRO A 291 -1.89 20.45 -10.06
N VAL A 292 -1.17 20.82 -11.12
CA VAL A 292 -0.06 20.05 -11.71
C VAL A 292 1.25 20.75 -11.42
N ILE A 293 2.28 19.99 -11.06
CA ILE A 293 3.64 20.47 -10.79
C ILE A 293 4.57 19.80 -11.79
N ILE A 294 5.35 20.59 -12.54
CA ILE A 294 6.47 20.07 -13.34
C ILE A 294 7.65 19.88 -12.39
N GLN A 295 7.90 18.62 -12.02
CA GLN A 295 8.97 18.27 -11.10
C GLN A 295 10.35 18.41 -11.76
N ARG A 296 10.41 18.07 -13.06
CA ARG A 296 11.65 18.08 -13.83
C ARG A 296 11.35 18.08 -15.32
N ALA A 297 12.13 18.81 -16.11
CA ALA A 297 12.21 18.63 -17.55
C ALA A 297 13.65 18.26 -17.91
N GLU A 298 13.83 17.18 -18.67
CA GLU A 298 15.15 16.65 -19.03
C GLU A 298 15.24 16.28 -20.51
N HIS A 299 16.46 16.16 -21.01
CA HIS A 299 16.78 15.78 -22.38
C HIS A 299 18.07 14.96 -22.38
N HIS A 300 18.38 14.28 -23.48
CA HIS A 300 19.53 13.37 -23.55
C HIS A 300 20.89 14.05 -23.84
N CYS A 301 20.93 15.35 -24.15
CA CYS A 301 22.13 16.07 -24.60
C CYS A 301 22.34 17.39 -23.86
N ASP A 302 23.54 17.70 -23.37
CA ASP A 302 23.83 18.97 -22.66
C ASP A 302 23.74 20.24 -23.54
N CYS A 303 23.33 20.10 -24.79
CA CYS A 303 23.14 21.17 -25.76
C CYS A 303 21.85 21.98 -25.57
N ILE A 304 20.98 21.60 -24.64
CA ILE A 304 19.71 22.28 -24.37
C ILE A 304 19.70 22.80 -22.94
N GLN A 305 19.22 24.02 -22.73
CA GLN A 305 18.88 24.56 -21.42
C GLN A 305 17.38 24.83 -21.36
N LEU A 306 16.71 24.36 -20.30
CA LEU A 306 15.25 24.47 -20.14
C LEU A 306 14.86 25.36 -18.96
N THR A 307 13.69 25.96 -19.04
CA THR A 307 13.03 26.70 -17.96
C THR A 307 11.53 26.40 -17.98
N TRP A 308 10.94 26.21 -16.80
CA TRP A 308 9.53 25.88 -16.63
C TRP A 308 8.99 26.51 -15.33
N PRO A 309 7.65 26.55 -15.13
CA PRO A 309 7.07 27.11 -13.92
C PRO A 309 7.42 26.27 -12.68
N GLU A 310 7.94 26.92 -11.64
CA GLU A 310 8.22 26.27 -10.34
C GLU A 310 6.98 26.16 -9.45
N MET A 311 5.98 27.02 -9.70
CA MET A 311 4.71 27.03 -8.96
C MET A 311 3.73 25.99 -9.53
N PRO A 312 2.87 25.37 -8.70
CA PRO A 312 1.79 24.52 -9.19
C PRO A 312 0.88 25.26 -10.17
N ILE A 313 0.59 24.64 -11.31
CA ILE A 313 -0.34 25.14 -12.32
C ILE A 313 -1.75 24.70 -11.93
N ALA A 314 -2.64 25.63 -11.59
CA ALA A 314 -3.99 25.30 -11.14
C ALA A 314 -4.86 24.70 -12.27
N PRO A 315 -5.97 24.02 -11.97
CA PRO A 315 -6.90 23.54 -12.99
C PRO A 315 -7.32 24.65 -13.96
N SER A 316 -7.28 24.36 -15.26
CA SER A 316 -7.55 25.31 -16.35
C SER A 316 -6.53 26.43 -16.57
N ASP A 317 -5.50 26.57 -15.72
CA ASP A 317 -4.43 27.55 -15.96
C ASP A 317 -3.50 27.10 -17.08
N THR A 318 -2.81 28.06 -17.68
CA THR A 318 -1.82 27.85 -18.74
C THR A 318 -0.39 28.09 -18.24
N GLY A 319 0.57 27.49 -18.94
CA GLY A 319 1.99 27.66 -18.67
C GLY A 319 2.83 27.42 -19.92
N SER A 320 4.15 27.50 -19.77
CA SER A 320 5.08 27.24 -20.86
C SER A 320 6.40 26.66 -20.39
N ILE A 321 6.96 25.76 -21.19
CA ILE A 321 8.36 25.33 -21.08
C ILE A 321 9.14 26.08 -22.16
N THR A 322 10.13 26.86 -21.76
CA THR A 322 11.02 27.57 -22.68
C THR A 322 12.40 26.94 -22.67
N GLY A 323 13.13 27.07 -23.77
CA GLY A 323 14.50 26.56 -23.81
C GLY A 323 15.38 27.23 -24.85
N VAL A 324 16.68 27.01 -24.67
CA VAL A 324 17.75 27.43 -25.57
C VAL A 324 18.46 26.18 -26.06
N PHE A 325 18.53 25.99 -27.37
CA PHE A 325 19.31 24.95 -28.01
C PHE A 325 20.59 25.57 -28.60
N HIS A 326 21.74 25.17 -28.05
CA HIS A 326 23.06 25.60 -28.50
C HIS A 326 23.50 24.73 -29.69
N THR A 327 23.47 25.31 -30.89
CA THR A 327 23.81 24.58 -32.12
C THR A 327 25.32 24.46 -32.29
N SER A 328 25.80 23.27 -32.69
CA SER A 328 27.22 23.00 -32.91
C SER A 328 27.56 22.69 -34.37
N GLU A 329 26.93 21.68 -34.96
CA GLU A 329 27.22 21.19 -36.31
C GLU A 329 26.02 21.39 -37.25
N ALA A 330 26.29 21.61 -38.54
CA ALA A 330 25.27 21.69 -39.58
C ALA A 330 24.61 20.32 -39.81
N GLY A 331 23.29 20.31 -40.00
CA GLY A 331 22.50 19.10 -40.18
C GLY A 331 21.11 19.18 -39.55
N SER A 332 20.28 18.18 -39.84
CA SER A 332 18.97 18.03 -39.21
C SER A 332 19.10 17.57 -37.76
N TYR A 333 18.27 18.11 -36.89
CA TYR A 333 18.13 17.63 -35.51
C TYR A 333 16.68 17.24 -35.20
N ASP A 334 16.57 16.27 -34.31
CA ASP A 334 15.32 15.82 -33.70
C ASP A 334 15.65 15.55 -32.23
N LYS A 335 15.05 16.33 -31.33
CA LYS A 335 15.39 16.35 -29.90
C LYS A 335 14.14 16.10 -29.07
N ASP A 336 14.23 15.08 -28.23
CA ASP A 336 13.19 14.75 -27.25
C ASP A 336 13.46 15.47 -25.92
N ILE A 337 12.40 16.07 -25.38
CA ILE A 337 12.37 16.64 -24.03
C ILE A 337 11.32 15.87 -23.23
N PHE A 338 11.71 15.34 -22.08
CA PHE A 338 10.88 14.56 -21.18
C PHE A 338 10.45 15.42 -19.98
N VAL A 339 9.14 15.61 -19.83
CA VAL A 339 8.51 16.44 -18.80
C VAL A 339 7.90 15.53 -17.73
N HIS A 340 8.50 15.54 -16.55
CA HIS A 340 8.07 14.77 -15.39
C HIS A 340 7.15 15.62 -14.52
N MET A 341 5.99 15.08 -14.15
CA MET A 341 4.97 15.79 -13.39
C MET A 341 4.60 14.99 -12.14
N ASN A 342 3.90 15.61 -11.18
CA ASN A 342 3.37 14.96 -9.97
C ASN A 342 2.17 14.04 -10.22
N THR A 343 2.16 13.36 -11.37
CA THR A 343 0.99 12.69 -11.96
C THR A 343 1.30 11.22 -12.21
N ASN A 344 0.29 10.42 -12.53
CA ASN A 344 0.44 8.96 -12.63
C ASN A 344 1.15 8.49 -13.91
N ALA A 345 1.53 9.41 -14.82
CA ALA A 345 2.30 9.11 -16.03
C ALA A 345 3.81 9.18 -15.74
N SER A 346 4.59 8.27 -16.34
CA SER A 346 6.05 8.24 -16.15
C SER A 346 6.73 9.56 -16.56
N TYR A 347 6.33 10.16 -17.69
CA TYR A 347 6.68 11.51 -18.18
C TYR A 347 5.90 11.79 -19.48
N LYS A 348 5.77 13.06 -19.87
CA LYS A 348 5.27 13.51 -21.18
C LYS A 348 6.45 13.88 -22.09
N THR A 349 6.44 13.47 -23.35
CA THR A 349 7.49 13.83 -24.32
C THR A 349 7.02 14.96 -25.23
N ILE A 350 7.89 15.95 -25.48
CA ILE A 350 7.73 16.98 -26.51
C ILE A 350 8.97 16.98 -27.42
N HIS A 351 8.76 17.28 -28.70
CA HIS A 351 9.74 17.10 -29.77
C HIS A 351 10.15 18.45 -30.40
N LEU A 352 11.46 18.70 -30.48
CA LEU A 352 12.03 19.87 -31.15
C LEU A 352 12.78 19.41 -32.40
N LYS A 353 12.33 19.88 -33.57
CA LYS A 353 12.89 19.51 -34.88
C LYS A 353 13.36 20.73 -35.66
N GLY A 354 14.31 20.53 -36.55
CA GLY A 354 14.74 21.58 -37.49
C GLY A 354 16.05 21.25 -38.18
N VAL A 355 16.64 22.27 -38.81
CA VAL A 355 17.88 22.15 -39.58
C VAL A 355 18.86 23.26 -39.17
N VAL A 356 20.10 22.88 -38.86
CA VAL A 356 21.21 23.81 -38.71
C VAL A 356 21.94 23.93 -40.06
N LEU A 357 22.15 25.16 -40.53
CA LEU A 357 22.80 25.49 -41.81
C LEU A 357 24.30 25.71 -41.70
#